data_AF-A0A1Y3SYC5-F1
#
_entry.id   AF-A0A1Y3SYC5-F1
#
_cell.length_a   1.000
_cell.length_b   1.000
_cell.length_c   1.000
_cell.angle_alpha   90.00
_cell.angle_beta   90.00
_cell.angle_gamma   90.00
#
_symmetry.space_group_name_H-M   'P 1'
#
loop_
_entity.id
_entity.type
_entity.pdbx_description
1 polymer ?
#
loop_
_entity_poly.entity_id
_entity_poly.type
_entity_poly.pdbx_seq_one_letter_code
_entity_poly.pdbx_strand_id
1 'polypeptide(L)'
;MKYNPVPRPDRTVIVKNNGYQYVYLTQCVKYSPRLKRSVPSRVSIGKLDENGMLIPNKKYFELFPDSNGLDELGDRADFISIGPHLVVDKISNQLSLYSLLETVFHDKADKILDIATYMIMSENNVMQYFDDYGYGHSLFNKANFTDSTIGKLLGSLTVCQMDLFIRSWVTMQNKDGIYVSYDSSNMNTVAGSLTLAEYGHAKDN
;
A
#
# COMPACT_ATOMS: atom_id res chain seq x y z
N MET A 1 15.02 -6.92 4.34
CA MET A 1 15.36 -5.89 5.37
C MET A 1 16.86 -5.85 5.57
N LYS A 2 17.52 -4.87 4.93
CA LYS A 2 18.84 -4.42 5.37
C LYS A 2 18.58 -3.36 6.46
N TYR A 3 19.41 -3.33 7.49
CA TYR A 3 19.30 -2.31 8.53
C TYR A 3 20.40 -1.28 8.29
N ASN A 4 20.07 -0.02 8.50
CA ASN A 4 21.06 1.04 8.35
C ASN A 4 22.19 0.88 9.37
N PRO A 5 23.47 1.04 8.96
CA PRO A 5 24.57 1.00 9.89
C PRO A 5 24.45 2.13 10.91
N VAL A 6 24.45 1.77 12.19
CA VAL A 6 24.31 2.71 13.30
C VAL A 6 25.63 2.86 14.07
N PRO A 7 25.88 4.02 14.72
CA PRO A 7 27.00 4.15 15.62
C PRO A 7 26.89 3.13 16.76
N ARG A 8 28.04 2.60 17.17
CA ARG A 8 28.10 1.55 18.17
C ARG A 8 27.74 2.12 19.55
N PRO A 9 26.78 1.52 20.28
CA PRO A 9 26.48 1.92 21.65
C PRO A 9 27.64 1.66 22.62
N ASP A 10 27.61 2.37 23.74
CA ASP A 10 28.52 2.13 24.86
C ASP A 10 28.35 0.72 25.44
N ARG A 11 29.38 0.22 26.14
CA ARG A 11 29.41 -1.10 26.81
C ARG A 11 29.30 -2.30 25.86
N THR A 12 29.73 -2.12 24.61
CA THR A 12 29.78 -3.17 23.59
C THR A 12 31.15 -3.82 23.47
N VAL A 13 31.17 -5.12 23.14
CA VAL A 13 32.37 -5.93 22.93
C VAL A 13 32.27 -6.61 21.57
N ILE A 14 33.39 -6.62 20.82
CA ILE A 14 33.48 -7.26 19.52
C ILE A 14 34.01 -8.69 19.71
N VAL A 15 33.33 -9.66 19.13
CA VAL A 15 33.74 -11.07 19.12
C VAL A 15 33.95 -11.50 17.68
N LYS A 16 35.15 -11.98 17.36
CA LYS A 16 35.50 -12.54 16.06
C LYS A 16 35.11 -14.02 16.01
N ASN A 17 34.31 -14.42 15.02
CA ASN A 17 33.96 -15.81 14.80
C ASN A 17 33.86 -16.08 13.28
N ASN A 18 34.56 -17.12 12.79
CA ASN A 18 34.57 -17.53 11.38
C ASN A 18 34.70 -16.38 10.36
N GLY A 19 35.63 -15.45 10.60
CA GLY A 19 35.87 -14.29 9.71
C GLY A 19 34.90 -13.13 9.87
N TYR A 20 33.81 -13.29 10.63
CA TYR A 20 32.85 -12.22 10.92
C TYR A 20 33.09 -11.59 12.30
N GLN A 21 32.82 -10.30 12.41
CA GLN A 21 32.89 -9.54 13.66
C GLN A 21 31.47 -9.29 14.19
N TYR A 22 31.13 -9.90 15.32
CA TYR A 22 29.84 -9.72 15.98
C TYR A 22 29.94 -8.75 17.16
N VAL A 23 28.91 -7.95 17.36
CA VAL A 23 28.84 -6.96 18.43
C VAL A 23 27.89 -7.43 19.53
N TYR A 24 28.41 -7.49 20.75
CA TYR A 24 27.68 -7.91 21.94
C TYR A 24 27.54 -6.75 22.93
N LEU A 25 26.33 -6.46 23.36
CA LEU A 25 26.06 -5.49 24.42
C LEU A 25 26.11 -6.16 25.79
N THR A 26 26.83 -5.56 26.73
CA THR A 26 26.85 -6.03 28.13
C THR A 26 25.66 -5.44 28.89
N GLN A 27 24.69 -6.28 29.25
CA GLN A 27 23.49 -5.84 29.97
C GLN A 27 23.74 -5.71 31.48
N CYS A 28 24.39 -6.71 32.08
CA CYS A 28 24.69 -6.73 33.50
C CYS A 28 25.88 -7.66 33.78
N VAL A 29 26.41 -7.61 35.00
CA VAL A 29 27.44 -8.55 35.46
C VAL A 29 26.81 -9.45 36.51
N LYS A 30 26.87 -10.77 36.30
CA LYS A 30 26.31 -11.77 37.22
C LYS A 30 27.43 -12.63 37.79
N TYR A 31 27.36 -12.94 39.08
CA TYR A 31 28.31 -13.87 39.70
C TYR A 31 28.03 -15.29 39.20
N SER A 32 29.07 -15.99 38.74
CA SER A 32 28.98 -17.39 38.33
C SER A 32 29.60 -18.28 39.42
N PRO A 33 28.79 -19.03 40.19
CA PRO A 33 29.31 -19.93 41.23
C PRO A 33 30.27 -20.99 40.66
N ARG A 34 30.03 -21.47 39.45
CA ARG A 34 30.88 -22.45 38.76
C ARG A 34 32.28 -21.91 38.47
N LEU A 35 32.37 -20.68 37.98
CA LEU A 35 33.65 -20.04 37.62
C LEU A 35 34.25 -19.25 38.79
N LYS A 36 33.56 -19.18 39.94
CA LYS A 36 33.91 -18.40 41.14
C LYS A 36 34.31 -16.94 40.83
N ARG A 37 33.65 -16.34 39.84
CA ARG A 37 33.91 -14.97 39.41
C ARG A 37 32.68 -14.30 38.81
N SER A 38 32.68 -12.98 38.81
CA SER A 38 31.69 -12.14 38.13
C SER A 38 31.89 -12.19 36.61
N VAL A 39 30.86 -12.58 35.88
CA VAL A 39 30.88 -12.73 34.42
C VAL A 39 29.85 -11.76 33.80
N PRO A 40 30.22 -10.99 32.76
CA PRO A 40 29.28 -10.13 32.06
C PRO A 40 28.26 -10.97 31.28
N SER A 41 26.97 -10.70 31.50
CA SER A 41 25.86 -11.19 30.70
C SER A 41 25.73 -10.31 29.45
N ARG A 42 25.89 -10.93 28.28
CA ARG A 42 25.98 -10.23 26.99
C ARG A 42 24.90 -10.70 26.03
N VAL A 43 24.40 -9.78 25.20
CA VAL A 43 23.43 -10.06 24.15
C VAL A 43 24.00 -9.63 22.81
N SER A 44 23.93 -10.49 21.80
CA SER A 44 24.35 -10.14 20.44
C SER A 44 23.37 -9.15 19.82
N ILE A 45 23.85 -7.95 19.48
CA ILE A 45 23.04 -6.85 18.93
C ILE A 45 23.29 -6.61 17.43
N GLY A 46 24.23 -7.32 16.81
CA GLY A 46 24.46 -7.22 15.37
C GLY A 46 25.85 -7.65 14.93
N LYS A 47 26.23 -7.23 13.73
CA LYS A 47 27.56 -7.45 13.13
C LYS A 47 28.25 -6.13 12.80
N LEU A 48 29.56 -6.13 12.70
CA LEU A 48 30.33 -4.98 12.23
C LEU A 48 30.33 -4.95 10.70
N ASP A 49 30.18 -3.76 10.14
CA ASP A 49 30.44 -3.46 8.73
C ASP A 49 31.95 -3.25 8.48
N GLU A 50 32.36 -3.25 7.21
CA GLU A 50 33.74 -2.95 6.77
C GLU A 50 34.22 -1.57 7.27
N ASN A 51 33.28 -0.62 7.39
CA ASN A 51 33.52 0.73 7.89
C ASN A 51 33.55 0.85 9.42
N GLY A 52 33.44 -0.27 10.15
CA GLY A 52 33.44 -0.28 11.62
C GLY A 52 32.10 0.07 12.28
N MET A 53 31.04 0.27 11.48
CA MET A 53 29.69 0.58 11.93
C MET A 53 28.93 -0.68 12.35
N LEU A 54 27.94 -0.55 13.25
CA LEU A 54 27.10 -1.66 13.66
C LEU A 54 25.97 -1.85 12.65
N ILE A 55 25.87 -3.02 12.03
CA ILE A 55 24.68 -3.47 11.33
C ILE A 55 23.78 -4.16 12.36
N PRO A 56 22.70 -3.50 12.82
CA PRO A 56 21.93 -3.98 13.96
C PRO A 56 21.12 -5.23 13.60
N ASN A 57 20.66 -5.96 14.61
CA ASN A 57 19.70 -7.05 14.49
C ASN A 57 18.42 -6.74 15.26
N LYS A 58 17.43 -7.65 15.25
CA LYS A 58 16.16 -7.46 15.98
C LYS A 58 16.34 -7.10 17.46
N LYS A 59 17.31 -7.70 18.16
CA LYS A 59 17.57 -7.43 19.59
C LYS A 59 18.11 -6.02 19.85
N TYR A 60 18.75 -5.39 18.87
CA TYR A 60 19.16 -3.99 19.00
C TYR A 60 17.94 -3.08 19.11
N PHE A 61 16.95 -3.24 18.22
CA PHE A 61 15.73 -2.44 18.23
C PHE A 61 14.85 -2.70 19.47
N GLU A 62 14.84 -3.93 20.00
CA GLU A 62 14.18 -4.24 21.27
C GLU A 62 14.82 -3.49 22.47
N LEU A 63 16.12 -3.19 22.41
CA LEU A 63 16.87 -2.52 23.48
C LEU A 63 16.97 -1.00 23.29
N PHE A 64 16.87 -0.53 22.05
CA PHE A 64 16.95 0.87 21.64
C PHE A 64 15.77 1.22 20.73
N PRO A 65 14.54 1.31 21.29
CA PRO A 65 13.33 1.56 20.51
C PRO A 65 13.33 2.91 19.79
N ASP A 66 14.07 3.90 20.29
CA ASP A 66 14.21 5.23 19.68
C ASP A 66 15.22 5.30 18.51
N SER A 67 15.82 4.17 18.14
CA SER A 67 16.77 4.11 17.03
C SER A 67 16.04 3.94 15.70
N ASN A 68 16.02 5.00 14.88
CA ASN A 68 15.42 5.05 13.54
C ASN A 68 16.19 4.20 12.50
N GLY A 69 16.60 2.98 12.83
CA GLY A 69 17.47 2.13 11.99
C GLY A 69 16.73 1.25 10.98
N LEU A 70 15.43 1.47 10.78
CA LEU A 70 14.71 0.90 9.64
C LEU A 70 15.04 1.74 8.41
N ASP A 71 15.26 1.10 7.26
CA ASP A 71 15.27 1.84 5.99
C ASP A 71 13.96 2.61 5.87
N GLU A 72 14.02 3.86 5.40
CA GLU A 72 12.84 4.52 4.89
C GLU A 72 12.22 3.57 3.87
N LEU A 73 10.95 3.21 4.07
CA LEU A 73 10.23 2.42 3.09
C LEU A 73 10.34 3.18 1.77
N GLY A 74 10.97 2.58 0.77
CA GLY A 74 11.06 3.19 -0.55
C GLY A 74 9.67 3.41 -1.12
N ASP A 75 9.52 4.21 -2.17
CA ASP A 75 8.19 4.50 -2.75
C ASP A 75 7.49 3.25 -3.35
N ARG A 76 8.16 2.09 -3.40
CA ARG A 76 7.72 0.85 -4.03
C ARG A 76 8.24 -0.36 -3.26
N ALA A 77 7.51 -1.48 -3.37
CA ALA A 77 7.95 -2.79 -2.90
C ALA A 77 9.14 -3.35 -3.69
N ASP A 78 9.89 -4.28 -3.07
CA ASP A 78 10.97 -5.05 -3.72
C ASP A 78 10.49 -5.89 -4.92
N PHE A 79 9.19 -6.21 -4.95
CA PHE A 79 8.53 -6.94 -6.03
C PHE A 79 7.21 -6.25 -6.38
N ILE A 80 6.93 -6.13 -7.69
CA ILE A 80 5.73 -5.48 -8.20
C ILE A 80 4.86 -6.49 -8.95
N SER A 81 3.59 -6.58 -8.55
CA SER A 81 2.56 -7.34 -9.24
C SER A 81 2.05 -6.56 -10.46
N ILE A 82 2.21 -7.15 -11.65
CA ILE A 82 1.83 -6.52 -12.93
C ILE A 82 0.62 -7.19 -13.61
N GLY A 83 0.21 -8.37 -13.14
CA GLY A 83 -0.86 -9.16 -13.76
C GLY A 83 -2.18 -8.39 -13.93
N PRO A 84 -2.73 -7.78 -12.87
CA PRO A 84 -4.00 -7.05 -12.95
C PRO A 84 -3.95 -5.90 -13.96
N HIS A 85 -2.84 -5.15 -13.96
CA HIS A 85 -2.59 -4.05 -14.89
C HIS A 85 -2.65 -4.53 -16.35
N LEU A 86 -1.94 -5.61 -16.71
CA LEU A 86 -1.92 -6.12 -18.08
C LEU A 86 -3.29 -6.61 -18.55
N VAL A 87 -4.06 -7.24 -17.67
CA VAL A 87 -5.41 -7.72 -18.00
C VAL A 87 -6.34 -6.54 -18.25
N VAL A 88 -6.35 -5.56 -17.35
CA VAL A 88 -7.20 -4.37 -17.50
C VAL A 88 -6.77 -3.53 -18.69
N ASP A 89 -5.47 -3.37 -18.94
CA ASP A 89 -4.96 -2.65 -20.12
C ASP A 89 -5.44 -3.30 -21.41
N LYS A 90 -5.28 -4.61 -21.53
CA LYS A 90 -5.73 -5.37 -22.70
C LYS A 90 -7.24 -5.23 -22.92
N ILE A 91 -8.05 -5.38 -21.88
CA ILE A 91 -9.51 -5.23 -21.96
C ILE A 91 -9.88 -3.79 -22.34
N SER A 92 -9.23 -2.82 -21.71
CA SER A 92 -9.52 -1.39 -21.90
C SER A 92 -9.21 -0.95 -23.34
N ASN A 93 -8.11 -1.43 -23.91
CA ASN A 93 -7.75 -1.18 -25.30
C ASN A 93 -8.68 -1.91 -26.29
N GLN A 94 -9.00 -3.19 -26.05
CA GLN A 94 -9.89 -3.96 -26.92
C GLN A 94 -11.29 -3.35 -27.01
N LEU A 95 -11.80 -2.80 -25.91
CA LEU A 95 -13.11 -2.17 -25.86
C LEU A 95 -13.11 -0.68 -26.19
N SER A 96 -11.94 -0.09 -26.51
CA SER A 96 -11.76 1.37 -26.65
C SER A 96 -12.22 2.16 -25.42
N LEU A 97 -12.19 1.52 -24.25
CA LEU A 97 -12.56 2.12 -22.96
C LEU A 97 -11.54 3.18 -22.55
N TYR A 98 -10.25 2.91 -22.72
CA TYR A 98 -9.21 3.86 -22.33
C TYR A 98 -9.33 5.19 -23.10
N SER A 99 -9.46 5.12 -24.43
CA SER A 99 -9.67 6.31 -25.27
C SER A 99 -10.93 7.08 -24.89
N LEU A 100 -12.01 6.39 -24.50
CA LEU A 100 -13.23 7.05 -24.06
C LEU A 100 -13.01 7.76 -22.70
N LEU A 101 -12.34 7.09 -21.76
CA LEU A 101 -12.00 7.68 -20.47
C LEU A 101 -11.10 8.91 -20.62
N GLU A 102 -10.08 8.85 -21.48
CA GLU A 102 -9.20 9.98 -21.78
C GLU A 102 -9.96 11.14 -22.42
N THR A 103 -10.90 10.85 -23.33
CA THR A 103 -11.73 11.88 -23.98
C THR A 103 -12.62 12.61 -22.99
N VAL A 104 -13.23 11.90 -22.03
CA VAL A 104 -14.23 12.46 -21.11
C VAL A 104 -13.62 13.02 -19.82
N PHE A 105 -12.61 12.34 -19.29
CA PHE A 105 -12.03 12.61 -17.97
C PHE A 105 -10.57 13.07 -18.02
N HIS A 106 -9.95 13.12 -19.21
CA HIS A 106 -8.61 13.66 -19.43
C HIS A 106 -7.57 13.00 -18.52
N ASP A 107 -6.84 13.80 -17.74
CA ASP A 107 -5.77 13.41 -16.82
C ASP A 107 -6.23 12.49 -15.67
N LYS A 108 -7.54 12.29 -15.51
CA LYS A 108 -8.11 11.40 -14.49
C LYS A 108 -8.29 9.96 -14.99
N ALA A 109 -8.17 9.70 -16.29
CA ALA A 109 -8.43 8.39 -16.90
C ALA A 109 -7.61 7.27 -16.25
N ASP A 110 -6.30 7.49 -16.07
CA ASP A 110 -5.39 6.51 -15.47
C ASP A 110 -5.80 6.16 -14.03
N LYS A 111 -6.09 7.18 -13.21
CA LYS A 111 -6.54 6.97 -11.83
C LYS A 111 -7.90 6.27 -11.76
N ILE A 112 -8.80 6.54 -12.69
CA ILE A 112 -10.09 5.85 -12.78
C ILE A 112 -9.86 4.37 -13.07
N LEU A 113 -8.97 4.02 -14.00
CA LEU A 113 -8.60 2.62 -14.26
C LEU A 113 -7.91 1.96 -13.08
N ASP A 114 -7.03 2.68 -12.38
CA ASP A 114 -6.37 2.17 -11.17
C ASP A 114 -7.39 1.83 -10.08
N ILE A 115 -8.34 2.73 -9.82
CA ILE A 115 -9.41 2.52 -8.84
C ILE A 115 -10.28 1.34 -9.27
N ALA A 116 -10.67 1.25 -10.53
CA ALA A 116 -11.45 0.13 -11.04
C ALA A 116 -10.70 -1.21 -10.91
N THR A 117 -9.40 -1.21 -11.21
CA THR A 117 -8.54 -2.39 -11.06
C THR A 117 -8.45 -2.80 -9.60
N TYR A 118 -8.27 -1.84 -8.70
CA TYR A 118 -8.27 -2.08 -7.26
C TYR A 118 -9.59 -2.68 -6.76
N MET A 119 -10.74 -2.16 -7.21
CA MET A 119 -12.06 -2.71 -6.86
C MET A 119 -12.21 -4.16 -7.31
N ILE A 120 -11.73 -4.49 -8.52
CA ILE A 120 -11.78 -5.86 -9.04
C ILE A 120 -10.89 -6.79 -8.21
N MET A 121 -9.69 -6.34 -7.84
CA MET A 121 -8.73 -7.14 -7.07
C MET A 121 -9.10 -7.30 -5.60
N SER A 122 -9.73 -6.30 -5.00
CA SER A 122 -10.20 -6.33 -3.61
C SER A 122 -11.60 -6.92 -3.46
N GLU A 123 -12.30 -7.15 -4.57
CA GLU A 123 -13.70 -7.57 -4.62
C GLU A 123 -14.62 -6.68 -3.77
N ASN A 124 -14.28 -5.39 -3.65
CA ASN A 124 -14.95 -4.44 -2.77
C ASN A 124 -14.98 -3.04 -3.39
N ASN A 125 -15.89 -2.20 -2.90
CA ASN A 125 -16.03 -0.80 -3.27
C ASN A 125 -15.59 0.16 -2.14
N VAL A 126 -15.16 -0.36 -0.99
CA VAL A 126 -14.59 0.44 0.09
C VAL A 126 -13.18 0.92 -0.31
N MET A 127 -13.05 2.22 -0.56
CA MET A 127 -11.80 2.86 -0.99
C MET A 127 -10.87 3.14 0.20
N GLN A 128 -10.43 2.07 0.85
CA GLN A 128 -9.44 2.11 1.93
C GLN A 128 -8.23 1.28 1.52
N TYR A 129 -7.03 1.68 1.99
CA TYR A 129 -5.78 0.95 1.76
C TYR A 129 -5.34 0.91 0.29
N PHE A 130 -5.76 1.88 -0.52
CA PHE A 130 -5.30 1.93 -1.91
C PHE A 130 -3.79 2.22 -2.00
N ASP A 131 -3.27 3.04 -1.08
CA ASP A 131 -1.83 3.33 -1.04
C ASP A 131 -0.99 2.05 -0.81
N ASP A 132 -1.44 1.18 0.09
CA ASP A 132 -0.82 -0.14 0.33
C ASP A 132 -0.92 -1.05 -0.90
N TYR A 133 -2.05 -1.01 -1.62
CA TYR A 133 -2.19 -1.73 -2.89
C TYR A 133 -1.18 -1.24 -3.93
N GLY A 134 -1.11 0.07 -4.17
CA GLY A 134 -0.22 0.69 -5.16
C GLY A 134 1.27 0.61 -4.82
N TYR A 135 1.61 0.33 -3.56
CA TYR A 135 2.98 0.05 -3.12
C TYR A 135 3.51 -1.24 -3.77
N GLY A 136 2.66 -2.27 -3.88
CA GLY A 136 3.01 -3.59 -4.42
C GLY A 136 2.51 -3.89 -5.84
N HIS A 137 1.81 -2.96 -6.49
CA HIS A 137 1.17 -3.18 -7.79
C HIS A 137 1.57 -2.15 -8.84
N SER A 138 1.60 -2.59 -10.09
CA SER A 138 1.73 -1.70 -11.24
C SER A 138 0.43 -0.91 -11.42
N LEU A 139 0.55 0.42 -11.50
CA LEU A 139 -0.55 1.35 -11.71
C LEU A 139 -0.47 1.94 -13.12
N PHE A 140 -1.62 2.32 -13.67
CA PHE A 140 -1.74 3.17 -14.86
C PHE A 140 -1.22 4.57 -14.56
N ASN A 141 -1.59 5.14 -13.40
CA ASN A 141 -1.09 6.43 -12.99
C ASN A 141 0.41 6.35 -12.65
N LYS A 142 1.16 7.36 -13.08
CA LYS A 142 2.63 7.39 -12.95
C LYS A 142 3.13 7.23 -11.51
N ALA A 143 2.40 7.75 -10.53
CA ALA A 143 2.76 7.70 -9.12
C ALA A 143 1.65 7.04 -8.30
N ASN A 144 2.02 6.44 -7.17
CA ASN A 144 1.03 5.99 -6.20
C ASN A 144 0.27 7.19 -5.61
N PHE A 145 -0.90 6.95 -5.03
CA PHE A 145 -1.71 8.00 -4.42
C PHE A 145 -2.56 7.46 -3.27
N THR A 146 -3.10 8.38 -2.47
CA THR A 146 -3.80 8.06 -1.22
C THR A 146 -5.31 7.92 -1.40
N ASP A 147 -5.96 7.30 -0.42
CA ASP A 147 -7.43 7.23 -0.32
C ASP A 147 -8.07 8.64 -0.34
N SER A 148 -7.42 9.64 0.26
CA SER A 148 -7.87 11.03 0.21
C SER A 148 -7.82 11.63 -1.20
N THR A 149 -6.90 11.17 -2.04
CA THR A 149 -6.83 11.55 -3.46
C THR A 149 -7.98 10.93 -4.25
N ILE A 150 -8.38 9.69 -3.94
CA ILE A 150 -9.57 9.04 -4.51
C ILE A 150 -10.82 9.86 -4.18
N GLY A 151 -11.00 10.24 -2.92
CA GLY A 151 -12.15 11.07 -2.50
C GLY A 151 -12.22 12.41 -3.25
N LYS A 152 -11.08 13.09 -3.42
CA LYS A 152 -10.99 14.33 -4.21
C LYS A 152 -11.29 14.09 -5.70
N LEU A 153 -10.80 13.00 -6.26
CA LEU A 153 -11.05 12.63 -7.66
C LEU A 153 -12.54 12.44 -7.88
N LEU A 154 -13.20 11.60 -7.07
CA LEU A 154 -14.63 11.32 -7.17
C LEU A 154 -15.46 12.59 -6.96
N GLY A 155 -15.11 13.42 -5.98
CA GLY A 155 -15.77 14.70 -5.74
C GLY A 155 -15.57 15.74 -6.86
N SER A 156 -14.56 15.55 -7.71
CA SER A 156 -14.31 16.41 -8.87
C SER A 156 -15.03 15.99 -10.15
N LEU A 157 -15.70 14.82 -10.15
CA LEU A 157 -16.43 14.33 -11.32
C LEU A 157 -17.78 15.03 -11.41
N THR A 158 -18.08 15.58 -12.58
CA THR A 158 -19.36 16.25 -12.81
C THR A 158 -20.41 15.29 -13.35
N VAL A 159 -21.68 15.56 -13.07
CA VAL A 159 -22.81 14.79 -13.63
C VAL A 159 -22.77 14.78 -15.16
N CYS A 160 -22.41 15.90 -15.79
CA CYS A 160 -22.28 15.99 -17.25
C CYS A 160 -21.20 15.04 -17.80
N GLN A 161 -20.06 14.92 -17.13
CA GLN A 161 -19.01 13.97 -17.54
C GLN A 161 -19.49 12.52 -17.38
N MET A 162 -20.17 12.20 -16.27
CA MET A 162 -20.71 10.86 -16.05
C MET A 162 -21.77 10.50 -17.11
N ASP A 163 -22.70 11.40 -17.42
CA ASP A 163 -23.71 11.20 -18.49
C ASP A 163 -23.04 11.03 -19.86
N LEU A 164 -22.07 11.89 -20.18
CA LEU A 164 -21.35 11.82 -21.45
C LEU A 164 -20.61 10.49 -21.61
N PHE A 165 -19.93 10.02 -20.55
CA PHE A 165 -19.27 8.72 -20.55
C PHE A 165 -20.25 7.58 -20.80
N ILE A 166 -21.34 7.51 -20.03
CA ILE A 166 -22.33 6.43 -20.14
C ILE A 166 -22.96 6.42 -21.54
N ARG A 167 -23.40 7.57 -22.05
CA ARG A 167 -24.04 7.68 -23.38
C ARG A 167 -23.08 7.31 -24.50
N SER A 168 -21.83 7.77 -24.43
CA SER A 168 -20.81 7.45 -25.42
C SER A 168 -20.47 5.97 -25.39
N TRP A 169 -20.31 5.39 -24.19
CA TRP A 169 -20.06 3.96 -24.01
C TRP A 169 -21.18 3.11 -24.60
N VAL A 170 -22.43 3.43 -24.26
CA VAL A 170 -23.61 2.74 -24.79
C VAL A 170 -23.65 2.83 -26.31
N THR A 171 -23.38 4.00 -26.89
CA THR A 171 -23.37 4.20 -28.35
C THR A 171 -22.25 3.42 -29.04
N MET A 172 -21.06 3.35 -28.43
CA MET A 172 -19.91 2.61 -28.97
C MET A 172 -20.12 1.09 -28.93
N GLN A 173 -20.76 0.58 -27.87
CA GLN A 173 -20.94 -0.86 -27.66
C GLN A 173 -22.24 -1.40 -28.27
N ASN A 174 -23.31 -0.60 -28.40
CA ASN A 174 -24.56 -1.03 -29.03
C ASN A 174 -24.51 -0.95 -30.55
N LYS A 175 -23.90 -1.97 -31.17
CA LYS A 175 -23.96 -2.15 -32.63
C LYS A 175 -25.24 -2.83 -33.12
N ASP A 176 -25.92 -3.62 -32.26
CA ASP A 176 -27.01 -4.52 -32.67
C ASP A 176 -28.35 -4.31 -31.91
N GLY A 177 -28.53 -3.18 -31.20
CA GLY A 177 -29.83 -2.81 -30.62
C GLY A 177 -30.29 -3.66 -29.43
N ILE A 178 -29.41 -3.95 -28.48
CA ILE A 178 -29.74 -4.73 -27.27
C ILE A 178 -30.27 -3.81 -26.15
N TYR A 179 -31.38 -4.23 -25.55
CA TYR A 179 -32.11 -3.54 -24.49
C TYR A 179 -31.37 -3.66 -23.15
N VAL A 180 -31.02 -2.53 -22.54
CA VAL A 180 -30.46 -2.49 -21.18
C VAL A 180 -31.61 -2.67 -20.18
N SER A 181 -31.60 -3.77 -19.42
CA SER A 181 -32.52 -3.92 -18.29
C SER A 181 -32.10 -2.98 -17.17
N TYR A 182 -32.94 -1.99 -16.88
CA TYR A 182 -32.80 -1.14 -15.71
C TYR A 182 -33.36 -1.87 -14.50
N ASP A 183 -32.50 -2.46 -13.67
CA ASP A 183 -32.89 -2.96 -12.36
C ASP A 183 -32.72 -1.84 -11.33
N SER A 184 -33.82 -1.47 -10.67
CA SER A 184 -33.79 -0.48 -9.60
C SER A 184 -33.38 -1.15 -8.29
N SER A 185 -32.08 -1.06 -7.99
CA SER A 185 -31.56 -1.34 -6.65
C SER A 185 -31.63 -0.07 -5.80
N ASN A 186 -32.45 -0.09 -4.75
CA ASN A 186 -32.44 0.98 -3.74
C ASN A 186 -31.16 0.86 -2.92
N MET A 187 -30.38 1.93 -2.86
CA MET A 187 -29.18 2.02 -2.00
C MET A 187 -29.60 2.66 -0.67
N ASN A 188 -30.00 1.83 0.28
CA ASN A 188 -30.44 2.31 1.60
C ASN A 188 -29.27 2.95 2.35
N THR A 189 -29.44 4.20 2.76
CA THR A 189 -28.43 4.95 3.53
C THR A 189 -28.93 5.18 4.95
N VAL A 190 -28.18 4.71 5.96
CA VAL A 190 -28.47 4.95 7.40
C VAL A 190 -27.55 6.06 7.90
N ALA A 191 -27.64 7.24 7.28
CA ALA A 191 -26.89 8.42 7.69
C ALA A 191 -27.89 9.47 8.24
N GLY A 192 -28.34 9.26 9.47
CA GLY A 192 -29.39 10.09 10.12
C GLY A 192 -29.05 11.58 10.27
N SER A 193 -27.84 12.01 9.91
CA SER A 193 -27.35 13.39 9.98
C SER A 193 -27.00 14.00 8.62
N LEU A 194 -27.18 13.28 7.51
CA LEU A 194 -26.89 13.79 6.17
C LEU A 194 -28.18 14.28 5.49
N THR A 195 -28.42 15.59 5.47
CA THR A 195 -29.62 16.20 4.88
C THR A 195 -29.77 15.99 3.37
N LEU A 196 -28.71 15.54 2.68
CA LEU A 196 -28.70 15.30 1.24
C LEU A 196 -29.10 13.87 0.83
N ALA A 197 -29.29 12.96 1.81
CA ALA A 197 -29.66 11.57 1.56
C ALA A 197 -31.09 11.34 2.08
N GLU A 198 -32.04 11.09 1.16
CA GLU A 198 -33.39 10.68 1.55
C GLU A 198 -33.40 9.20 1.96
N TYR A 199 -34.24 8.88 2.95
CA TYR A 199 -34.49 7.50 3.35
C TYR A 199 -35.21 6.77 2.21
N GLY A 200 -34.56 5.77 1.61
CA GLY A 200 -35.21 4.87 0.67
C GLY A 200 -36.25 4.02 1.41
N HIS A 201 -37.50 4.01 0.93
CA HIS A 201 -38.47 3.02 1.39
C HIS A 201 -38.03 1.64 0.89
N ALA A 202 -37.96 0.66 1.80
CA ALA A 202 -37.78 -0.73 1.42
C ALA A 202 -38.95 -1.16 0.51
N LYS A 203 -38.67 -2.04 -0.46
CA LYS A 203 -39.76 -2.70 -1.20
C LYS A 203 -40.48 -3.58 -0.20
N ASP A 204 -41.71 -3.23 0.16
CA ASP A 204 -42.59 -4.11 0.93
C ASP A 204 -42.86 -5.37 0.08
N ASN A 205 -42.78 -6.55 0.70
CA ASN A 205 -42.96 -7.85 0.05
C ASN A 205 -44.34 -7.99 -0.61
#